data_AF-A0A6N9S8U3-F1
#
_entry.id   AF-A0A6N9S8U3-F1
#
_cell.length_a   1.000
_cell.length_b   1.000
_cell.length_c   1.000
_cell.angle_alpha   90.00
_cell.angle_beta   90.00
_cell.angle_gamma   90.00
#
_symmetry.space_group_name_H-M   'P 1'
#
loop_
_entity.id
_entity.type
_entity.pdbx_description
1 polymer ?
#
loop_
_entity_poly.entity_id
_entity_poly.type
_entity_poly.pdbx_seq_one_letter_code
_entity_poly.pdbx_strand_id
1 'polypeptide(L)' 'HGLYFCAYCARLHNIEQQLLSMFGDTDGKRDAMLRFTKPVTGGYYFAPSLDKLMVL' A
#
# COMPACT_ATOMS: atom_id res chain seq x y z
N HIS A 1 4.78 11.74 15.56
CA HIS A 1 5.80 10.99 14.80
C HIS A 1 5.26 9.58 14.54
N GLY A 2 5.77 8.89 13.52
CA GLY A 2 5.25 7.59 13.09
C GLY A 2 6.04 7.04 11.91
N LEU A 3 5.42 6.18 11.10
CA LEU A 3 6.02 5.59 9.91
C LEU A 3 5.39 6.16 8.63
N TYR A 4 6.23 6.59 7.69
CA TYR A 4 5.80 6.85 6.31
C TYR A 4 6.02 5.57 5.49
N PHE A 5 4.95 4.81 5.27
CA PHE A 5 5.02 3.55 4.54
C PHE A 5 5.10 3.78 3.02
N CYS A 6 6.05 3.11 2.36
CA CYS A 6 6.23 3.15 0.91
C CYS A 6 6.70 1.77 0.43
N ALA A 7 6.11 1.26 -0.65
CA ALA A 7 6.44 -0.05 -1.21
C ALA A 7 6.40 -0.03 -2.75
N TYR A 8 7.28 -0.82 -3.35
CA TYR A 8 7.30 -1.07 -4.79
C TYR A 8 6.95 -2.53 -5.05
N CYS A 9 6.14 -2.79 -6.07
CA CYS A 9 5.86 -4.13 -6.52
C CYS A 9 5.60 -4.14 -8.03
N ALA A 10 6.05 -5.20 -8.72
CA ALA A 10 5.75 -5.40 -10.14
C ALA A 10 4.26 -5.69 -10.40
N ARG A 11 3.51 -6.09 -9.38
CA ARG A 11 2.06 -6.35 -9.47
C ARG A 11 1.35 -5.69 -8.29
N LEU A 12 0.45 -4.75 -8.59
CA LEU A 12 -0.34 -4.04 -7.56
C LEU A 12 -1.17 -4.99 -6.69
N HIS A 13 -1.62 -6.10 -7.28
CA HIS A 13 -2.32 -7.20 -6.61
C HIS A 13 -1.69 -7.59 -5.27
N ASN A 14 -0.36 -7.69 -5.21
CA ASN A 14 0.32 -8.16 -4.01
C ASN A 14 0.16 -7.20 -2.82
N ILE A 15 0.16 -5.88 -3.09
CA ILE A 15 -0.03 -4.85 -2.08
C ILE A 15 -1.50 -4.81 -1.67
N GLU A 16 -2.41 -4.91 -2.65
CA GLU A 16 -3.84 -4.90 -2.39
C GLU A 16 -4.30 -6.08 -1.53
N GLN A 17 -3.81 -7.30 -1.78
CA GLN A 17 -4.15 -8.47 -0.96
C GLN A 17 -3.68 -8.31 0.50
N GLN A 18 -2.51 -7.69 0.72
CA GLN A 18 -2.03 -7.41 2.08
C GLN A 18 -2.92 -6.38 2.77
N LEU A 19 -3.36 -5.34 2.07
CA LEU A 19 -4.25 -4.32 2.63
C LEU A 19 -5.64 -4.87 2.95
N LEU A 20 -6.23 -5.66 2.05
CA LEU A 20 -7.51 -6.35 2.30
C LEU A 20 -7.42 -7.23 3.56
N SER A 21 -6.30 -7.90 3.77
CA SER A 21 -6.04 -8.66 5.00
C SER A 21 -5.90 -7.75 6.23
N MET A 22 -5.02 -6.75 6.19
CA MET A 22 -4.76 -5.85 7.32
C MET A 22 -6.00 -5.10 7.80
N PHE A 23 -6.90 -4.72 6.88
CA PHE A 23 -8.10 -3.95 7.20
C PHE A 23 -9.35 -4.80 7.44
N GLY A 24 -9.24 -6.13 7.29
CA GLY A 24 -10.28 -7.11 7.63
C GLY A 24 -11.27 -7.42 6.50
N ASP A 25 -11.01 -6.97 5.28
CA ASP A 25 -11.85 -7.25 4.12
C ASP A 25 -11.72 -8.72 3.66
N THR A 26 -10.59 -9.37 3.95
CA THR A 26 -10.37 -10.78 3.59
C THR A 26 -11.13 -11.75 4.50
N ASP A 27 -11.11 -11.53 5.82
CA ASP A 27 -11.58 -12.52 6.80
C ASP A 27 -12.23 -11.94 8.06
N GLY A 28 -12.50 -10.63 8.09
CA GLY A 28 -13.07 -9.92 9.23
C GLY A 28 -12.10 -9.63 10.38
N LYS A 29 -10.84 -10.10 10.32
CA LYS A 29 -9.82 -9.83 11.35
C LYS A 29 -8.98 -8.64 10.92
N ARG A 30 -8.72 -7.72 11.85
CA ARG A 30 -7.95 -6.50 11.58
C ARG A 30 -6.58 -6.55 12.25
N ASP A 31 -5.62 -5.86 11.66
CA ASP A 31 -4.25 -5.77 12.16
C ASP A 31 -4.21 -5.20 13.60
N ALA A 32 -3.45 -5.87 14.48
CA ALA A 32 -3.30 -5.48 15.88
C ALA A 32 -2.58 -4.13 16.07
N MET A 33 -1.78 -3.69 15.10
CA MET A 33 -1.11 -2.38 15.12
C MET A 33 -2.11 -1.22 15.12
N LEU A 34 -3.33 -1.42 14.62
CA LEU A 34 -4.39 -0.39 14.63
C LEU A 34 -4.81 0.04 16.04
N ARG A 35 -4.35 -0.66 17.10
CA ARG A 35 -4.53 -0.26 18.49
C ARG A 35 -3.69 0.95 18.90
N PHE A 36 -2.57 1.21 18.22
CA PHE A 36 -1.62 2.27 18.61
C PHE A 36 -1.11 3.13 17.45
N THR A 37 -1.36 2.76 16.20
CA THR A 37 -1.11 3.58 15.01
C THR A 37 -2.32 3.55 14.08
N LYS A 38 -2.48 4.58 13.25
CA LYS A 38 -3.57 4.66 12.26
C LYS A 38 -3.07 5.28 10.95
N PRO A 39 -3.43 4.72 9.79
CA PRO A 39 -3.15 5.36 8.52
C PRO A 39 -4.00 6.63 8.39
N VAL A 40 -3.41 7.72 7.91
CA VAL A 40 -4.10 9.00 7.67
C VAL A 40 -4.03 9.44 6.22
N THR A 41 -3.18 8.81 5.42
CA THR A 41 -3.03 9.01 3.99
C THR A 41 -2.86 7.64 3.30
N GLY A 42 -3.18 7.57 2.01
CA GLY A 42 -2.99 6.37 1.18
C GLY A 42 -3.15 6.72 -0.29
N GLY A 43 -2.35 6.09 -1.15
CA GLY A 43 -2.40 6.30 -2.60
C GLY A 43 -1.55 5.30 -3.37
N TYR A 44 -1.99 5.01 -4.59
CA TYR A 44 -1.25 4.19 -5.54
C TYR A 44 -0.74 5.05 -6.68
N TYR A 45 0.50 4.77 -7.09
CA TYR A 45 1.17 5.49 -8.16
C TYR A 45 1.87 4.49 -9.07
N PHE A 46 2.02 4.87 -10.34
CA PHE A 46 2.81 4.13 -11.30
C PHE A 46 4.15 4.83 -11.52
N ALA A 47 5.24 4.09 -11.33
CA ALA A 47 6.58 4.55 -11.66
C ALA A 47 6.96 4.00 -13.05
N PRO A 48 6.84 4.79 -14.14
CA PRO A 48 7.24 4.35 -15.47
C PRO A 48 8.76 4.09 -15.54
N SER A 49 9.19 3.31 -16.53
CA SER A 49 10.62 3.26 -16.87
C SER A 49 11.11 4.63 -17.31
N LEU A 50 12.43 4.86 -17.23
CA LEU A 50 13.02 6.12 -17.64
C LEU A 50 12.73 6.42 -19.12
N ASP A 51 12.86 5.41 -20.00
CA ASP A 51 12.54 5.57 -21.42
C ASP A 51 11.10 6.03 -21.64
N LYS A 52 10.15 5.47 -20.88
CA LYS A 52 8.73 5.84 -20.99
C LYS A 52 8.48 7.25 -20.46
N LEU A 53 9.15 7.64 -19.38
CA LEU A 53 9.04 8.98 -18.79
C LEU A 53 9.55 10.08 -19.73
N MET A 54 10.65 9.82 -20.44
CA MET A 54 11.28 10.80 -21.34
C MET A 54 10.51 11.03 -22.65
N VAL A 55 9.50 10.21 -22.94
CA VAL A 55 8.66 10.31 -24.14
C VAL A 55 7.18 10.60 -23.84
N LEU A 56 6.87 10.95 -22.59
CA LEU A 56 5.56 11.51 -22.20
C LEU A 56 5.43 12.96 -22.66
#